data_AF-A0A9D1V525-F1
#
_entry.id   AF-A0A9D1V525-F1
#
_cell.length_a   1.000
_cell.length_b   1.000
_cell.length_c   1.000
_cell.angle_alpha   90.00
_cell.angle_beta   90.00
_cell.angle_gamma   90.00
#
_symmetry.space_group_name_H-M   'P 1'
#
loop_
_entity.id
_entity.type
_entity.pdbx_description
1 polymer ?
#
loop_
_entity_poly.entity_id
_entity_poly.type
_entity_poly.pdbx_seq_one_letter_code
_entity_poly.pdbx_strand_id
1 'polypeptide(L)'
;GFSEVWDGTNASDDAADRPGMRALVELGVKSPLRLCGVTKAQVRRMSRELGLFTAQKPAYACLATRVPTGTALEAGTLRRVEEAEGALMAMGFSDLRVRVLGRLGRLQLPAGQLEEAARRHGEITGVLAPWFDGVLLDLAPRKEE
;
A
#
# COMPACT_ATOMS: atom_id res chain seq x y z
N GLY A 1 11.29 -29.52 9.28
CA GLY A 1 11.29 -28.16 8.70
C GLY A 1 11.10 -28.26 7.19
N PHE A 2 11.03 -27.12 6.49
CA PHE A 2 11.00 -27.06 5.02
C PHE A 2 12.43 -26.96 4.47
N SER A 3 12.73 -27.66 3.37
CA SER A 3 14.04 -27.62 2.70
C SER A 3 14.21 -26.42 1.77
N GLU A 4 13.10 -25.84 1.31
CA GLU A 4 13.07 -24.67 0.45
C GLU A 4 11.97 -23.72 0.90
N VAL A 5 12.20 -22.44 0.64
CA VAL A 5 11.23 -21.37 0.85
C VAL A 5 11.02 -20.67 -0.49
N TRP A 6 9.77 -20.57 -0.92
CA TRP A 6 9.38 -19.89 -2.15
C TRP A 6 8.54 -18.66 -1.81
N ASP A 7 8.73 -17.59 -2.57
CA ASP A 7 7.94 -16.36 -2.43
C ASP A 7 7.04 -16.10 -3.65
N GLY A 8 6.24 -15.04 -3.55
CA GLY A 8 5.30 -14.62 -4.58
C GLY A 8 5.85 -13.60 -5.58
N THR A 9 7.17 -13.33 -5.59
CA THR A 9 7.75 -12.32 -6.49
C THR A 9 7.56 -12.76 -7.94
N ASN A 10 7.00 -11.86 -8.76
CA ASN A 10 6.65 -12.09 -10.16
C ASN A 10 7.59 -11.29 -11.10
N ALA A 11 7.49 -11.54 -12.41
CA ALA A 11 8.37 -10.93 -13.41
C ALA A 11 8.12 -9.44 -13.64
N SER A 12 6.97 -8.91 -13.22
CA SER A 12 6.65 -7.48 -13.28
C SER A 12 7.14 -6.70 -12.06
N ASP A 13 7.63 -7.36 -11.01
CA ASP A 13 8.18 -6.68 -9.85
C ASP A 13 9.56 -6.10 -10.20
N ASP A 14 9.72 -4.79 -9.97
CA ASP A 14 10.98 -4.12 -10.23
C ASP A 14 12.10 -4.68 -9.33
N ALA A 15 13.19 -5.13 -9.94
CA ALA A 15 14.38 -5.61 -9.25
C ALA A 15 15.36 -4.48 -8.93
N ALA A 16 15.25 -3.33 -9.59
CA ALA A 16 16.17 -2.24 -9.39
C ALA A 16 15.99 -1.67 -7.97
N ASP A 17 17.05 -1.74 -7.19
CA ASP A 17 17.24 -1.04 -5.91
C ASP A 17 16.31 -1.41 -4.73
N ARG A 18 15.63 -2.56 -4.76
CA ARG A 18 14.85 -3.04 -3.60
C ARG A 18 15.69 -3.94 -2.69
N PRO A 19 15.99 -3.55 -1.44
CA PRO A 19 16.77 -4.38 -0.50
C PRO A 19 16.16 -5.77 -0.28
N GLY A 20 14.83 -5.89 -0.35
CA GLY A 20 14.13 -7.17 -0.21
C GLY A 20 14.52 -8.19 -1.29
N MET A 21 14.75 -7.75 -2.54
CA MET A 21 15.18 -8.65 -3.62
C MET A 21 16.57 -9.23 -3.36
N ARG A 22 17.45 -8.44 -2.75
CA ARG A 22 18.77 -8.90 -2.32
C ARG A 22 18.66 -9.92 -1.20
N ALA A 23 17.82 -9.64 -0.20
CA ALA A 23 17.59 -10.56 0.92
C ALA A 23 17.04 -11.93 0.47
N LEU A 24 16.17 -11.96 -0.55
CA LEU A 24 15.68 -13.23 -1.13
C LEU A 24 16.86 -14.09 -1.64
N VAL A 25 17.79 -13.46 -2.38
CA VAL A 25 18.99 -14.13 -2.90
C VAL A 25 19.92 -14.59 -1.77
N GLU A 26 20.21 -13.71 -0.81
CA GLU A 26 21.08 -14.01 0.33
C GLU A 26 20.55 -15.16 1.20
N LEU A 27 19.23 -15.27 1.34
CA LEU A 27 18.56 -16.32 2.11
C LEU A 27 18.24 -17.58 1.30
N GLY A 28 18.59 -17.62 0.01
CA GLY A 28 18.28 -18.76 -0.86
C GLY A 28 16.77 -18.97 -1.12
N VAL A 29 15.96 -17.92 -0.94
CA VAL A 29 14.53 -17.94 -1.25
C VAL A 29 14.33 -17.92 -2.76
N LYS A 30 13.49 -18.81 -3.27
CA LYS A 30 13.21 -18.89 -4.72
C LYS A 30 11.96 -18.12 -5.08
N SER A 31 11.95 -17.53 -6.26
CA SER A 31 10.79 -16.80 -6.82
C SER A 31 10.32 -17.47 -8.13
N PRO A 32 9.59 -18.59 -8.08
CA PRO A 32 9.24 -19.37 -9.28
C PRO A 32 8.50 -18.55 -10.34
N LEU A 33 7.57 -17.67 -9.92
CA LEU A 33 6.82 -16.83 -10.87
C LEU A 33 7.76 -15.91 -11.65
N ARG A 34 8.74 -15.30 -10.98
CA ARG A 34 9.78 -14.49 -11.63
C ARG A 34 10.69 -15.33 -12.52
N LEU A 35 11.17 -16.48 -12.04
CA LEU A 35 12.06 -17.39 -12.79
C LEU A 35 11.42 -17.88 -14.09
N CYS A 36 10.10 -18.11 -14.06
CA CYS A 36 9.32 -18.52 -15.23
C CYS A 36 8.82 -17.35 -16.10
N GLY A 37 9.20 -16.10 -15.80
CA GLY A 37 8.76 -14.93 -16.57
C GLY A 37 7.27 -14.59 -16.42
N VAL A 38 6.61 -15.08 -15.37
CA VAL A 38 5.18 -14.85 -15.13
C VAL A 38 4.96 -13.45 -14.58
N THR A 39 4.27 -12.61 -15.36
CA THR A 39 3.90 -11.23 -15.03
C THR A 39 2.71 -11.13 -14.08
N LYS A 40 2.54 -9.99 -13.39
CA LYS A 40 1.38 -9.71 -12.53
C LYS A 40 0.03 -9.92 -13.26
N ALA A 41 -0.04 -9.54 -14.54
CA ALA A 41 -1.23 -9.73 -15.36
C ALA A 41 -1.54 -11.23 -15.59
N GLN A 42 -0.51 -12.03 -15.88
CA GLN A 42 -0.65 -13.49 -16.01
C GLN A 42 -1.03 -14.14 -14.68
N VAL A 43 -0.43 -13.73 -13.56
CA VAL A 43 -0.81 -14.21 -12.22
C VAL A 43 -2.31 -13.96 -11.97
N ARG A 44 -2.80 -12.73 -12.20
CA ARG A 44 -4.23 -12.42 -12.03
C ARG A 44 -5.13 -13.23 -12.96
N ARG A 45 -4.70 -13.49 -14.21
CA ARG A 45 -5.45 -14.31 -15.16
C ARG A 45 -5.54 -15.76 -14.69
N MET A 46 -4.41 -16.40 -14.38
CA MET A 46 -4.36 -17.77 -13.86
C MET A 46 -5.16 -17.91 -12.56
N SER A 47 -5.07 -16.91 -11.68
CA SER A 47 -5.83 -16.85 -10.43
C SER A 47 -7.35 -16.80 -10.68
N ARG A 48 -7.83 -16.11 -11.73
CA ARG A 48 -9.25 -16.11 -12.12
C ARG A 48 -9.68 -17.46 -12.71
N GLU A 49 -8.86 -18.02 -13.60
CA GLU A 49 -9.12 -19.32 -14.24
C GLU A 49 -9.25 -20.45 -13.20
N LEU A 50 -8.46 -20.37 -12.12
CA LEU A 50 -8.50 -21.30 -10.99
C LEU A 50 -9.58 -20.97 -9.94
N GLY A 51 -10.38 -19.91 -10.14
CA GLY A 51 -11.42 -19.51 -9.19
C GLY A 51 -10.91 -18.99 -7.85
N LEU A 52 -9.66 -18.51 -7.77
CA LEU A 52 -9.06 -18.03 -6.52
C LEU A 52 -9.54 -16.60 -6.20
N PHE A 53 -9.98 -16.39 -4.96
CA PHE A 53 -10.44 -15.09 -4.45
C PHE A 53 -9.36 -13.99 -4.47
N THR A 54 -8.09 -14.38 -4.54
CA THR A 54 -6.94 -13.47 -4.58
C THR A 54 -6.81 -12.70 -5.89
N ALA A 55 -7.50 -13.12 -6.96
CA ALA A 55 -7.35 -12.53 -8.28
C ALA A 55 -7.72 -11.04 -8.35
N GLN A 56 -8.66 -10.61 -7.51
CA GLN A 56 -9.12 -9.22 -7.39
C GLN A 56 -8.56 -8.50 -6.17
N LYS A 57 -7.78 -9.18 -5.33
CA LYS A 57 -7.22 -8.58 -4.12
C LYS A 57 -6.27 -7.43 -4.51
N PRO A 58 -6.43 -6.23 -3.92
CA PRO A 58 -5.51 -5.12 -4.15
C PRO A 58 -4.13 -5.42 -3.56
N ALA A 59 -3.11 -4.76 -4.08
CA ALA A 59 -1.77 -4.85 -3.50
C ALA A 59 -1.75 -4.10 -2.17
N TYR A 60 -1.44 -4.79 -1.07
CA TYR A 60 -1.28 -4.18 0.24
C TYR A 60 0.17 -3.76 0.43
N ALA A 61 0.43 -2.46 0.47
CA ALA A 61 1.73 -1.93 0.86
C ALA A 61 1.79 -1.80 2.40
N CYS A 62 2.90 -2.24 3.00
CA CYS A 62 3.16 -2.11 4.44
C CYS A 62 2.92 -0.66 4.92
N LEU A 63 2.31 -0.50 6.11
CA LEU A 63 2.06 0.81 6.74
C LEU A 63 3.35 1.63 6.91
N ALA A 64 4.51 0.99 7.05
CA ALA A 64 5.81 1.66 7.09
C ALA A 64 6.05 2.61 5.90
N THR A 65 5.47 2.30 4.73
CA THR A 65 5.57 3.15 3.54
C THR A 65 4.88 4.51 3.67
N ARG A 66 4.04 4.70 4.71
CA ARG A 66 3.41 5.98 5.04
C ARG A 66 4.28 6.88 5.89
N VAL A 67 5.36 6.34 6.47
CA VAL A 67 6.31 7.09 7.29
C VAL A 67 7.49 7.54 6.42
N PRO A 68 7.98 8.80 6.53
CA PRO A 68 9.14 9.27 5.78
C PRO A 68 10.40 8.44 6.07
N THR A 69 11.16 8.13 5.03
CA THR A 69 12.46 7.44 5.16
C THR A 69 13.37 8.20 6.12
N GLY A 70 14.09 7.47 6.98
CA GLY A 70 14.95 8.04 8.01
C GLY A 70 14.23 8.37 9.33
N THR A 71 12.90 8.26 9.37
CA THR A 71 12.13 8.36 10.62
C THR A 71 12.04 6.99 11.29
N ALA A 72 12.25 6.96 12.61
CA ALA A 72 12.06 5.75 13.39
C ALA A 72 10.59 5.28 13.31
N LEU A 73 10.40 3.98 13.07
CA LEU A 73 9.07 3.37 13.06
C LEU A 73 8.62 3.05 14.48
N GLU A 74 7.61 3.78 14.94
CA GLU A 74 6.98 3.54 16.24
C GLU A 74 5.60 2.90 16.07
N ALA A 75 5.26 1.95 16.94
CA ALA A 75 3.98 1.27 16.91
C ALA A 75 2.78 2.24 17.00
N GLY A 76 2.90 3.31 17.79
CA GLY A 76 1.87 4.35 17.89
C GLY A 76 1.65 5.09 16.56
N THR A 77 2.72 5.36 15.81
CA THR A 77 2.62 6.00 14.49
C THR A 77 1.94 5.10 13.48
N LEU A 78 2.28 3.80 13.46
CA LEU A 78 1.66 2.84 12.56
C LEU A 78 0.16 2.65 12.86
N ARG A 79 -0.19 2.50 14.14
CA ARG A 79 -1.59 2.37 14.58
C ARG A 79 -2.42 3.59 14.19
N ARG A 80 -1.89 4.78 14.44
CA ARG A 80 -2.50 6.04 14.03
C ARG A 80 -2.82 6.07 12.52
N VAL A 81 -1.85 5.67 11.69
CA VAL A 81 -2.04 5.65 10.23
C VAL A 81 -3.11 4.63 9.84
N GLU A 82 -3.08 3.43 10.43
CA GLU A 82 -4.07 2.38 10.18
C GLU A 82 -5.48 2.83 10.54
N GLU A 83 -5.67 3.40 11.72
CA GLU A 83 -6.96 3.91 12.19
C GLU A 83 -7.47 5.06 11.32
N ALA A 84 -6.59 5.98 10.92
CA ALA A 84 -6.93 7.08 10.02
C ALA A 84 -7.33 6.59 8.61
N GLU A 85 -6.56 5.66 8.02
CA GLU A 85 -6.91 5.06 6.72
C GLU A 85 -8.25 4.30 6.83
N GLY A 86 -8.47 3.56 7.92
CA GLY A 86 -9.71 2.84 8.20
C GLY A 86 -10.92 3.76 8.34
N ALA A 87 -10.78 4.90 9.02
CA ALA A 87 -11.84 5.89 9.16
C ALA A 87 -12.26 6.49 7.81
N LEU A 88 -11.29 6.82 6.95
CA LEU A 88 -11.58 7.29 5.59
C LEU A 88 -12.20 6.20 4.71
N MET A 89 -11.78 4.94 4.87
CA MET A 89 -12.40 3.81 4.17
C MET A 89 -13.86 3.63 4.58
N ALA A 90 -14.18 3.80 5.88
CA ALA A 90 -15.55 3.76 6.37
C ALA A 90 -16.42 4.92 5.81
N MET A 91 -15.80 6.04 5.40
CA MET A 91 -16.47 7.14 4.70
C MET A 91 -16.74 6.86 3.21
N GLY A 92 -16.26 5.73 2.67
CA GLY A 92 -16.42 5.33 1.28
C GLY A 92 -15.21 5.60 0.38
N PHE A 93 -14.11 6.13 0.92
CA PHE A 93 -12.88 6.28 0.14
C PHE A 93 -12.17 4.92 -0.02
N SER A 94 -11.46 4.74 -1.11
CA SER A 94 -10.74 3.49 -1.40
C SER A 94 -9.42 3.74 -2.10
N ASP A 95 -8.50 2.78 -2.01
CA ASP A 95 -7.14 2.88 -2.56
C ASP A 95 -6.40 4.16 -2.16
N LEU A 96 -6.66 4.61 -0.92
CA LEU A 96 -6.09 5.83 -0.35
C LEU A 96 -4.80 5.55 0.41
N ARG A 97 -4.01 6.60 0.65
CA ARG A 97 -2.88 6.55 1.59
C ARG A 97 -2.86 7.80 2.47
N VAL A 98 -2.65 7.64 3.78
CA VAL A 98 -2.40 8.76 4.70
C VAL A 98 -0.93 8.74 5.10
N ARG A 99 -0.12 9.63 4.50
CA ARG A 99 1.31 9.73 4.79
C ARG A 99 1.56 10.69 5.95
N VAL A 100 2.46 10.33 6.85
CA VAL A 100 2.79 11.13 8.03
C VAL A 100 3.78 12.24 7.65
N LEU A 101 3.45 13.47 8.02
CA LEU A 101 4.33 14.63 7.93
C LEU A 101 4.37 15.32 9.31
N GLY A 102 5.16 14.75 10.22
CA GLY A 102 5.17 15.16 11.62
C GLY A 102 3.81 14.89 12.29
N ARG A 103 3.09 15.96 12.65
CA ARG A 103 1.72 15.89 13.20
C ARG A 103 0.63 16.10 12.14
N LEU A 104 1.00 16.25 10.87
CA LEU A 104 0.07 16.39 9.75
C LEU A 104 -0.10 15.06 9.00
N GLY A 105 -1.27 14.86 8.41
CA GLY A 105 -1.55 13.73 7.52
C GLY A 105 -1.67 14.21 6.07
N ARG A 106 -0.88 13.66 5.15
CA ARG A 106 -1.05 13.89 3.71
C ARG A 106 -1.92 12.78 3.11
N LEU A 107 -3.15 13.13 2.76
CA LEU A 107 -4.12 12.25 2.12
C LEU A 107 -3.86 12.17 0.61
N GLN A 108 -3.57 10.96 0.12
CA GLN A 108 -3.42 10.65 -1.29
C GLN A 108 -4.59 9.78 -1.75
N LEU A 109 -5.23 10.18 -2.85
CA LEU A 109 -6.41 9.51 -3.41
C LEU A 109 -6.26 9.29 -4.92
N PRO A 110 -6.95 8.29 -5.50
CA PRO A 110 -7.15 8.20 -6.94
C PRO A 110 -7.89 9.44 -7.48
N ALA A 111 -7.66 9.77 -8.75
CA ALA A 111 -8.22 10.98 -9.38
C ALA A 111 -9.75 11.09 -9.23
N GLY A 112 -10.47 9.98 -9.38
CA GLY A 112 -11.93 9.93 -9.29
C GLY A 112 -12.51 10.22 -7.90
N GLN A 113 -11.68 10.35 -6.86
CA GLN A 113 -12.11 10.61 -5.49
C GLN A 113 -11.69 12.01 -4.98
N LEU A 114 -10.91 12.78 -5.74
CA LEU A 114 -10.37 14.07 -5.31
C LEU A 114 -11.46 15.14 -5.14
N GLU A 115 -12.40 15.24 -6.08
CA GLU A 115 -13.48 16.23 -6.03
C GLU A 115 -14.37 16.02 -4.80
N GLU A 116 -14.75 14.76 -4.55
CA GLU A 116 -15.57 14.40 -3.40
C GLU A 116 -14.84 14.64 -2.08
N ALA A 117 -13.54 14.37 -2.02
CA ALA A 117 -12.72 14.68 -0.84
C ALA A 117 -12.65 16.19 -0.57
N ALA A 118 -12.50 17.02 -1.61
CA ALA A 118 -12.52 18.47 -1.45
C ALA A 118 -13.88 18.98 -0.96
N ARG A 119 -14.98 18.42 -1.48
CA ARG A 119 -16.35 18.74 -1.05
C ARG A 119 -16.59 18.37 0.41
N ARG A 120 -16.12 17.19 0.83
CA ARG A 120 -16.25 16.64 2.19
C ARG A 120 -15.07 16.98 3.11
N HIS A 121 -14.29 18.03 2.80
CA HIS A 121 -13.08 18.37 3.55
C HIS A 121 -13.34 18.54 5.06
N GLY A 122 -14.47 19.14 5.45
CA GLY A 122 -14.85 19.31 6.86
C GLY A 122 -15.02 17.98 7.59
N GLU A 123 -15.72 17.02 6.97
CA GLU A 123 -15.88 15.66 7.53
C GLU A 123 -14.54 14.94 7.63
N ILE A 124 -13.69 15.05 6.61
CA ILE A 124 -12.35 14.45 6.59
C ILE A 124 -11.49 15.02 7.72
N THR A 125 -11.45 16.35 7.88
CA THR A 125 -10.68 16.96 8.97
C THR A 125 -11.24 16.59 10.34
N GLY A 126 -12.57 16.49 10.47
CA GLY A 126 -13.22 16.11 11.72
C GLY A 126 -12.91 14.66 12.11
N VAL A 127 -13.00 13.72 11.17
CA VAL A 127 -12.73 12.31 11.45
C VAL A 127 -11.25 12.08 11.74
N LEU A 128 -10.35 12.86 11.13
CA LEU A 128 -8.90 12.69 11.29
C LEU A 128 -8.28 13.48 12.46
N ALA A 129 -9.03 14.40 13.07
CA ALA A 129 -8.59 15.25 14.18
C ALA A 129 -8.01 14.48 15.40
N PRO A 130 -8.47 13.26 15.75
CA PRO A 130 -7.86 12.50 16.85
C PRO A 130 -6.39 12.15 16.62
N TRP A 131 -5.94 12.14 15.36
CA TRP A 131 -4.65 11.61 14.94
C TRP A 131 -3.71 12.66 14.35
N PHE A 132 -4.26 13.68 13.70
CA PHE A 132 -3.49 14.70 13.00
C PHE A 132 -4.01 16.11 13.33
N ASP A 133 -3.09 17.05 13.52
CA ASP A 133 -3.41 18.46 13.76
C ASP A 133 -3.95 19.14 12.49
N GLY A 134 -3.71 18.54 11.33
CA GLY A 134 -4.17 19.02 10.04
C GLY A 134 -3.98 17.97 8.94
N VAL A 135 -4.75 18.12 7.87
CA VAL A 135 -4.77 17.19 6.73
C VAL A 135 -4.48 17.95 5.45
N LEU A 136 -3.53 17.45 4.67
CA LEU A 136 -3.18 17.98 3.36
C LEU A 136 -3.73 17.04 2.29
N LEU A 137 -4.56 17.54 1.39
CA LEU A 137 -4.99 16.79 0.21
C LEU A 137 -3.91 16.87 -0.87
N ASP A 138 -3.36 15.73 -1.25
CA ASP A 138 -2.41 15.64 -2.36
C ASP A 138 -3.16 15.76 -3.69
N LEU A 139 -2.93 16.87 -4.40
CA LEU A 139 -3.56 17.12 -5.70
C LEU A 139 -2.97 16.24 -6.82
N ALA A 140 -1.79 15.65 -6.60
CA ALA A 140 -1.26 14.66 -7.52
C ALA A 140 -1.99 13.32 -7.27
N PRO A 141 -2.77 12.83 -8.24
CA PRO A 141 -3.54 11.60 -8.03
C PRO A 141 -2.60 10.41 -7.83
N ARG A 142 -3.00 9.53 -6.91
CA ARG A 142 -2.30 8.27 -6.72
C ARG A 142 -2.46 7.43 -7.99
N LYS A 143 -1.33 6.98 -8.54
CA LYS A 143 -1.33 6.05 -9.68
C LYS A 143 -1.91 4.71 -9.22
N GLU A 144 -2.72 4.09 -10.08
CA GLU A 144 -3.15 2.70 -9.91
C GLU A 144 -1.93 1.79 -10.17
N GLU A 145 -1.67 0.82 -9.28
CA GLU A 145 -0.52 -0.11 -9.32
C GLU A 145 -0.92 -1.56 -9.63
#